data_AF-A0A7S4BHB7-F1
#
_entry.id   AF-A0A7S4BHB7-F1
#
_cell.length_a   1.000
_cell.length_b   1.000
_cell.length_c   1.000
_cell.angle_alpha   90.00
_cell.angle_beta   90.00
_cell.angle_gamma   90.00
#
_symmetry.space_group_name_H-M   'P 1'
#
loop_
_entity.id
_entity.type
_entity.pdbx_description
1 polymer ?
#
loop_
_entity_poly.entity_id
_entity_poly.type
_entity_poly.pdbx_seq_one_letter_code
_entity_poly.pdbx_strand_id
1 'polypeptide(L)'
;RGQPTYSCRSSSHQHQGLKSSRQNTTPPLERFAAAAAADAIALVRARRGESCEQACRLSGSGCDESRLQAINNCETLGEQFPCKACSKSEGADQPAYVSLDAPDESLPGHCLVNTWTPRCPGAHPLTTRLCPCTQG
;
A
#
# COMPACT_ATOMS: atom_id res chain seq x y z
N ARG A 1 -46.20 31.16 -39.37
CA ARG A 1 -45.13 31.79 -38.56
C ARG A 1 -43.83 31.18 -39.08
N GLY A 2 -43.11 31.95 -39.89
CA GLY A 2 -42.11 31.44 -40.82
C GLY A 2 -40.78 31.04 -40.18
N GLN A 3 -40.17 29.99 -40.73
CA GLN A 3 -38.74 29.75 -40.65
C GLN A 3 -37.98 30.84 -41.40
N PRO A 4 -36.77 31.18 -40.97
CA PRO A 4 -35.77 31.70 -41.87
C PRO A 4 -34.60 30.70 -41.96
N THR A 5 -34.50 30.05 -43.11
CA THR A 5 -33.28 29.41 -43.60
C THR A 5 -32.38 30.50 -44.19
N TYR A 6 -31.13 30.57 -43.75
CA TYR A 6 -30.11 31.42 -44.36
C TYR A 6 -29.07 30.52 -45.02
N SER A 7 -28.77 30.79 -46.28
CA SER A 7 -27.82 30.04 -47.09
C SER A 7 -26.65 30.92 -47.53
N CYS A 8 -25.46 30.29 -47.57
CA CYS A 8 -24.25 30.55 -48.36
C CYS A 8 -23.53 31.91 -48.33
N ARG A 9 -22.22 31.88 -48.01
CA ARG A 9 -21.16 32.21 -49.00
C ARG A 9 -19.75 31.79 -48.54
N SER A 10 -19.01 31.19 -49.49
CA SER A 10 -17.55 31.01 -49.43
C SER A 10 -16.82 32.33 -49.56
N SER A 11 -15.66 32.45 -48.89
CA SER A 11 -14.55 33.30 -49.32
C SER A 11 -13.23 32.68 -48.89
N SER A 12 -12.44 32.27 -49.88
CA SER A 12 -11.02 31.96 -49.78
C SER A 12 -10.22 33.25 -49.58
N HIS A 13 -9.27 33.27 -48.65
CA HIS A 13 -8.04 34.06 -48.80
C HIS A 13 -6.89 33.39 -48.05
N GLN A 14 -5.85 33.04 -48.81
CA GLN A 14 -4.55 32.59 -48.33
C GLN A 14 -3.78 33.79 -47.77
N HIS A 15 -3.11 33.62 -46.62
CA HIS A 15 -1.88 34.34 -46.33
C HIS A 15 -0.86 33.37 -45.73
N GLN A 16 0.24 33.22 -46.46
CA GLN A 16 1.47 32.58 -46.03
C GLN A 16 2.18 33.49 -45.02
N GLY A 17 2.79 32.90 -44.00
CA GLY A 17 3.67 33.60 -43.07
C GLY A 17 4.55 32.60 -42.31
N LEU A 18 5.74 32.31 -42.86
CA LEU A 18 6.82 31.64 -42.14
C LEU A 18 7.43 32.59 -41.12
N LYS A 19 7.46 32.20 -39.83
CA LYS A 19 8.55 32.48 -38.86
C LYS A 19 8.56 31.33 -37.83
N SER A 20 9.44 30.34 -38.00
CA SER A 20 10.68 30.21 -37.21
C SER A 20 10.46 30.30 -35.70
N SER A 21 10.54 29.17 -34.99
CA SER A 21 11.51 28.92 -33.91
C SER A 21 11.05 27.78 -32.98
N ARG A 22 11.88 26.74 -32.92
CA ARG A 22 12.07 25.72 -31.88
C ARG A 22 11.21 25.85 -30.62
N GLN A 23 10.38 24.86 -30.31
CA GLN A 23 10.04 24.52 -28.90
C GLN A 23 9.84 23.01 -28.73
N ASN A 24 10.81 22.40 -28.04
CA ASN A 24 10.76 21.23 -27.17
C ASN A 24 9.58 20.25 -27.35
N THR A 25 9.86 19.12 -28.01
CA THR A 25 9.15 17.87 -27.72
C THR A 25 9.63 17.35 -26.38
N THR A 26 8.87 17.62 -25.32
CA THR A 26 8.92 16.86 -24.08
C THR A 26 8.66 15.38 -24.40
N PRO A 27 9.50 14.43 -23.95
CA PRO A 27 9.17 13.02 -24.06
C PRO A 27 7.97 12.70 -23.14
N PRO A 28 7.10 11.74 -23.51
CA PRO A 28 6.00 11.30 -22.66
C PRO A 28 6.54 10.75 -21.33
N LEU A 29 6.06 11.31 -20.21
CA LEU A 29 6.31 10.86 -18.83
C LEU A 29 5.56 9.54 -18.50
N GLU A 30 5.54 8.58 -19.41
CA GLU A 30 4.69 7.38 -19.31
C GLU A 30 5.52 6.08 -19.25
N ARG A 31 6.83 6.15 -18.99
CA ARG A 31 7.71 4.96 -19.03
C ARG A 31 8.65 4.72 -17.86
N PHE A 32 8.50 5.45 -16.76
CA PHE A 32 9.29 5.24 -15.54
C PHE A 32 8.49 4.71 -14.35
N ALA A 33 7.18 4.44 -14.50
CA ALA A 33 6.34 3.94 -13.40
C ALA A 33 6.54 2.43 -13.10
N ALA A 34 7.14 1.66 -13.99
CA ALA A 34 7.21 0.20 -13.86
C ALA A 34 8.41 -0.34 -13.07
N ALA A 35 9.48 0.45 -12.88
CA ALA A 35 10.72 -0.01 -12.25
C ALA A 35 10.77 0.22 -10.73
N ALA A 36 9.98 1.16 -10.19
CA ALA A 36 9.93 1.45 -8.75
C ALA A 36 9.03 0.47 -7.97
N ALA A 37 8.19 -0.31 -8.66
CA ALA A 37 7.22 -1.21 -8.03
C ALA A 37 7.82 -2.54 -7.58
N ALA A 38 8.99 -2.94 -8.10
CA ALA A 38 9.61 -4.23 -7.80
C ALA A 38 10.27 -4.29 -6.40
N ASP A 39 10.56 -3.14 -5.78
CA ASP A 39 11.17 -3.03 -4.44
C ASP A 39 10.21 -2.41 -3.39
N ALA A 40 8.96 -2.15 -3.77
CA ALA A 40 7.98 -1.55 -2.88
C ALA A 40 7.41 -2.59 -1.90
N ILE A 41 7.64 -2.38 -0.61
CA ILE A 41 7.07 -3.21 0.46
C ILE A 41 5.68 -2.65 0.79
N ALA A 42 4.66 -3.48 0.65
CA ALA A 42 3.34 -3.18 1.15
C ALA A 42 3.22 -3.66 2.60
N LEU A 43 2.91 -2.76 3.53
CA LEU A 43 2.52 -3.14 4.89
C LEU A 43 1.05 -3.54 4.90
N VAL A 44 0.78 -4.83 5.02
CA VAL A 44 -0.57 -5.41 5.04
C VAL A 44 -0.95 -5.76 6.47
N ARG A 45 -2.15 -5.36 6.87
CA ARG A 45 -2.77 -5.83 8.11
C ARG A 45 -3.48 -7.14 7.79
N ALA A 46 -3.00 -8.24 8.38
CA ALA A 46 -3.63 -9.54 8.20
C ALA A 46 -5.06 -9.52 8.76
N ARG A 47 -5.88 -10.51 8.39
CA ARG A 47 -7.11 -10.77 9.14
C ARG A 47 -6.76 -11.30 10.53
N ARG A 48 -7.69 -11.18 11.46
CA ARG A 48 -7.54 -11.80 12.79
C ARG A 48 -7.35 -13.32 12.63
N GLY A 49 -6.32 -13.87 13.26
CA GLY A 49 -5.99 -15.30 13.13
C GLY A 49 -5.33 -15.71 11.83
N GLU A 50 -4.90 -14.76 10.99
CA GLU A 50 -4.25 -15.02 9.71
C GLU A 50 -2.73 -14.82 9.81
N SER A 51 -1.97 -15.67 9.11
CA SER A 51 -0.52 -15.53 9.01
C SER A 51 -0.11 -14.52 7.94
N CYS A 52 1.13 -14.05 7.97
CA CYS A 52 1.60 -13.14 6.93
C CYS A 52 1.71 -13.79 5.55
N GLU A 53 1.99 -15.09 5.49
CA GLU A 53 1.97 -15.83 4.22
C GLU A 53 0.57 -15.84 3.59
N GLN A 54 -0.47 -16.03 4.42
CA GLN A 54 -1.85 -16.03 3.97
C GLN A 54 -2.28 -14.62 3.52
N ALA A 55 -2.02 -13.61 4.35
CA ALA A 55 -2.37 -12.22 4.07
C ALA A 55 -1.69 -11.68 2.80
N CYS A 56 -0.38 -11.92 2.62
CA CYS A 56 0.33 -11.48 1.42
C CYS A 56 -0.16 -12.21 0.16
N ARG A 57 -0.42 -13.52 0.25
CA ARG A 57 -0.90 -14.31 -0.88
C ARG A 57 -2.27 -13.83 -1.38
N LEU A 58 -3.16 -13.42 -0.48
CA LEU A 58 -4.45 -12.83 -0.87
C LEU A 58 -4.30 -11.50 -1.63
N SER A 59 -3.17 -10.81 -1.44
CA SER A 59 -2.82 -9.57 -2.16
C SER A 59 -2.00 -9.82 -3.43
N GLY A 60 -1.76 -11.08 -3.82
CA GLY A 60 -0.92 -11.43 -4.96
C GLY A 60 0.58 -11.24 -4.72
N SER A 61 1.02 -11.27 -3.46
CA SER A 61 2.40 -11.02 -3.03
C SER A 61 2.94 -12.15 -2.13
N GLY A 62 4.25 -12.16 -1.91
CA GLY A 62 4.91 -13.01 -0.92
C GLY A 62 5.18 -12.25 0.39
N CYS A 63 5.28 -12.97 1.50
CA CYS A 63 5.76 -12.39 2.76
C CYS A 63 7.29 -12.24 2.70
N ASP A 64 7.79 -11.03 2.95
CA ASP A 64 9.22 -10.75 3.06
C ASP A 64 9.70 -10.93 4.51
N GLU A 65 10.10 -12.14 4.84
CA GLU A 65 10.53 -12.48 6.21
C GLU A 65 11.73 -11.64 6.68
N SER A 66 12.60 -11.22 5.77
CA SER A 66 13.79 -10.41 6.09
C SER A 66 13.43 -9.03 6.64
N ARG A 67 12.22 -8.54 6.32
CA ARG A 67 11.74 -7.22 6.71
C ARG A 67 10.84 -7.23 7.93
N LEU A 68 10.47 -8.40 8.45
CA LEU A 68 9.67 -8.47 9.68
C LEU A 68 10.38 -7.80 10.86
N GLN A 69 11.70 -7.94 10.98
CA GLN A 69 12.45 -7.29 12.05
C GLN A 69 12.39 -5.77 11.98
N ALA A 70 12.39 -5.20 10.76
CA ALA A 70 12.34 -3.76 10.56
C ALA A 70 11.00 -3.16 11.01
N ILE A 71 9.90 -3.88 10.79
CA ILE A 71 8.54 -3.45 11.19
C ILE A 71 8.16 -3.88 12.61
N ASN A 72 9.01 -4.66 13.28
CA ASN A 72 8.80 -5.18 14.63
C ASN A 72 9.19 -4.12 15.68
N ASN A 73 8.50 -2.99 15.67
CA ASN A 73 8.72 -1.90 16.61
C ASN A 73 7.41 -1.17 16.91
N CYS A 74 7.35 -0.47 18.05
CA CYS A 74 6.14 0.18 18.52
C CYS A 74 5.69 1.36 17.65
N GLU A 75 6.64 2.06 17.02
CA GLU A 75 6.34 3.22 16.16
C GLU A 75 5.58 2.76 14.92
N THR A 76 6.13 1.80 14.18
CA THR A 76 5.46 1.21 13.00
C THR A 76 4.13 0.57 13.35
N LEU A 77 4.02 -0.14 14.48
CA LEU A 77 2.73 -0.69 14.92
C LEU A 77 1.73 0.40 15.28
N GLY A 78 2.15 1.49 15.92
CA GLY A 78 1.30 2.63 16.27
C GLY A 78 0.77 3.41 15.07
N GLU A 79 1.53 3.45 13.98
CA GLU A 79 1.05 4.01 12.70
C GLU A 79 0.01 3.10 12.02
N GLN A 80 0.09 1.79 12.29
CA GLN A 80 -0.75 0.78 11.64
C GLN A 80 -1.94 0.33 12.49
N PHE A 81 -1.96 0.58 13.79
CA PHE A 81 -3.04 0.12 14.66
C PHE A 81 -3.36 1.17 15.72
N PRO A 82 -4.61 1.20 16.21
CA PRO A 82 -4.98 2.04 17.35
C PRO A 82 -4.48 1.40 18.66
N CYS A 83 -3.15 1.29 18.82
CA CYS A 83 -2.51 0.72 19.99
C CYS A 83 -2.86 1.57 21.23
N LYS A 84 -3.44 0.95 22.26
CA LYS A 84 -3.60 1.59 23.59
C LYS A 84 -2.27 1.68 24.33
N ALA A 85 -1.43 0.68 24.13
CA ALA A 85 -0.08 0.57 24.66
C ALA A 85 0.75 -0.35 23.75
N CYS A 86 2.06 -0.37 23.96
CA CYS A 86 2.97 -1.29 23.29
C CYS A 86 3.65 -2.19 24.33
N SER A 87 3.75 -3.48 24.04
CA SER A 87 4.32 -4.48 24.95
C SER A 87 5.28 -5.39 24.20
N LYS A 88 6.39 -5.74 24.86
CA LYS A 88 7.33 -6.73 24.36
C LYS A 88 6.92 -8.10 24.86
N SER A 89 6.84 -9.07 23.96
CA SER A 89 6.44 -10.44 24.28
C SER A 89 7.02 -11.43 23.26
N GLU A 90 6.75 -12.71 23.49
CA GLU A 90 7.11 -13.79 22.58
C GLU A 90 5.83 -14.37 21.99
N GLY A 91 5.78 -14.50 20.66
CA GLY A 91 4.63 -15.07 19.97
C GLY A 91 4.91 -15.24 18.49
N ALA A 92 4.52 -16.38 17.92
CA ALA A 92 4.77 -16.69 16.50
C ALA A 92 4.02 -15.74 15.55
N ASP A 93 2.94 -15.13 16.02
CA ASP A 93 2.08 -14.17 15.34
C ASP A 93 2.59 -12.73 15.43
N GLN A 94 3.65 -12.44 16.19
CA GLN A 94 4.11 -11.07 16.39
C GLN A 94 5.08 -10.65 15.27
N PRO A 95 5.13 -9.36 14.85
CA PRO A 95 4.43 -8.21 15.44
C PRO A 95 2.93 -8.15 15.12
N ALA A 96 2.11 -7.80 16.12
CA ALA A 96 0.66 -7.84 15.98
C ALA A 96 -0.08 -6.86 16.90
N TYR A 97 -1.35 -6.59 16.57
CA TYR A 97 -2.31 -5.91 17.43
C TYR A 97 -3.27 -6.91 18.06
N VAL A 98 -3.47 -6.82 19.37
CA VAL A 98 -4.43 -7.65 20.10
C VAL A 98 -5.84 -7.09 19.92
N SER A 99 -6.77 -7.96 19.53
CA SER A 99 -8.18 -7.63 19.37
C SER A 99 -8.78 -7.07 20.66
N LEU A 100 -9.70 -6.10 20.54
CA LEU A 100 -10.33 -5.45 21.69
C LEU A 100 -11.27 -6.38 22.48
N ASP A 101 -11.75 -7.46 21.86
CA ASP A 101 -12.59 -8.50 22.45
C ASP A 101 -11.78 -9.69 23.02
N ALA A 102 -10.45 -9.59 23.05
CA ALA A 102 -9.61 -10.60 23.69
C ALA A 102 -9.80 -10.57 25.22
N PRO A 103 -9.59 -11.71 25.93
CA PRO A 103 -9.59 -11.75 27.39
C PRO A 103 -8.62 -10.73 27.99
N ASP A 104 -8.93 -10.19 29.17
CA ASP A 104 -8.15 -9.13 29.81
C ASP A 104 -6.67 -9.52 30.00
N GLU A 105 -6.40 -10.79 30.32
CA GLU A 105 -5.05 -11.34 30.46
C GLU A 105 -4.25 -11.36 29.15
N SER A 106 -4.92 -11.21 28.00
CA SER A 106 -4.30 -11.19 26.67
C SER A 106 -3.95 -9.78 26.19
N LEU A 107 -4.10 -8.75 27.03
CA LEU A 107 -3.76 -7.35 26.73
C LEU A 107 -4.59 -6.73 25.58
N PRO A 108 -5.94 -6.72 25.66
CA PRO A 108 -6.80 -6.23 24.58
C PRO A 108 -6.49 -4.78 24.17
N GLY A 109 -6.21 -4.59 22.88
CA GLY A 109 -5.83 -3.31 22.30
C GLY A 109 -4.36 -2.94 22.41
N HIS A 110 -3.49 -3.83 22.92
CA HIS A 110 -2.05 -3.64 22.88
C HIS A 110 -1.48 -3.98 21.50
N CYS A 111 -0.38 -3.32 21.15
CA CYS A 111 0.51 -3.75 20.09
C CYS A 111 1.67 -4.55 20.69
N LEU A 112 1.91 -5.74 20.13
CA LEU A 112 2.91 -6.68 20.60
C LEU A 112 4.12 -6.67 19.66
N VAL A 113 5.28 -6.36 20.24
CA VAL A 113 6.59 -6.45 19.57
C VAL A 113 7.25 -7.74 20.02
N ASN A 114 7.69 -8.53 19.05
CA ASN A 114 8.33 -9.82 19.29
C ASN A 114 9.75 -9.61 19.86
N THR A 115 10.11 -10.34 20.92
CA THR A 115 11.48 -10.39 21.43
C THR A 115 12.33 -11.48 20.78
N TRP A 116 11.72 -12.40 20.02
CA TRP A 116 12.40 -13.37 19.16
C TRP A 116 12.45 -12.89 17.70
N THR A 117 13.14 -13.66 16.85
CA THR A 117 13.11 -13.45 15.40
C THR A 117 11.70 -13.69 14.85
N PRO A 118 10.99 -12.67 14.34
CA PRO A 118 9.65 -12.83 13.79
C PRO A 118 9.68 -13.64 12.48
N ARG A 119 8.61 -14.42 12.23
CA ARG A 119 8.51 -15.36 11.10
C ARG A 119 7.17 -15.21 10.38
N CYS A 120 7.11 -15.53 9.09
CA CYS A 120 5.89 -15.38 8.28
C CYS A 120 4.73 -16.36 8.61
N PRO A 121 4.95 -17.66 8.92
CA PRO A 121 3.85 -18.64 9.05
C PRO A 121 2.96 -18.51 10.28
N GLY A 122 3.43 -17.86 11.35
CA GLY A 122 2.70 -17.81 12.62
C GLY A 122 1.40 -17.01 12.54
N ALA A 123 0.43 -17.39 13.36
CA ALA A 123 -0.88 -16.76 13.46
C ALA A 123 -1.45 -17.00 14.88
N HIS A 124 -2.34 -16.11 15.33
CA HIS A 124 -3.01 -16.27 16.62
C HIS A 124 -4.44 -15.73 16.56
N PRO A 125 -5.45 -16.46 17.08
CA PRO A 125 -6.87 -16.10 16.91
C PRO A 125 -7.26 -14.78 17.56
N LEU A 126 -6.45 -14.26 18.48
CA LEU A 126 -6.71 -13.00 19.19
C LEU A 126 -5.98 -11.80 18.59
N THR A 127 -5.15 -12.00 17.56
CA THR A 127 -4.30 -10.93 17.06
C THR A 127 -4.45 -10.71 15.56
N THR A 128 -4.09 -9.50 15.14
CA THR A 128 -3.97 -9.08 13.75
C THR A 128 -2.51 -8.74 13.47
N ARG A 129 -1.86 -9.49 12.58
CA ARG A 129 -0.44 -9.30 12.24
C ARG A 129 -0.23 -8.08 11.34
N LEU A 130 0.92 -7.42 11.48
CA LEU A 130 1.44 -6.53 10.45
C LEU A 130 2.45 -7.30 9.59
N CYS A 131 2.25 -7.26 8.28
CA CYS A 131 2.95 -8.13 7.33
C CYS A 131 3.64 -7.31 6.24
N PRO A 132 4.96 -7.48 6.04
CA PRO A 132 5.67 -6.89 4.91
C PRO A 132 5.46 -7.79 3.69
N CYS A 133 4.64 -7.35 2.75
CA CYS A 133 4.37 -8.06 1.51
C CYS A 133 5.12 -7.43 0.35
N THR A 134 5.76 -8.25 -0.49
CA THR A 134 6.45 -7.80 -1.70
C THR A 134 6.04 -8.65 -2.90
N GLN A 135 6.06 -8.06 -4.09
CA GLN A 135 6.01 -8.86 -5.32
C GLN A 135 7.32 -9.65 -5.40
N GLY A 136 7.22 -10.96 -5.63
CA GLY A 136 8.36 -11.87 -5.73
C GLY A 136 8.92 -11.94 -7.15
#